data_AF-A0AAN4WYB3-F1
#
_entry.id   AF-A0AAN4WYB3-F1
#
_cell.length_a   1.000
_cell.length_b   1.000
_cell.length_c   1.000
_cell.angle_alpha   90.00
_cell.angle_beta   90.00
_cell.angle_gamma   90.00
#
_symmetry.space_group_name_H-M   'P 1'
#
loop_
_entity.id
_entity.type
_entity.pdbx_description
1 polymer ?
#
loop_
_entity_poly.entity_id
_entity_poly.type
_entity_poly.pdbx_seq_one_letter_code
_entity_poly.pdbx_strand_id
1 'polypeptide(L)'
;MITSTWRLEQSYEDLLQRFSADIAAMIEGITPIYCDLANVPNTLVGYEREAECHAWLWANNLPHCNWVAVDDRSWLYRPFCKSLFLVSGRTGLTPTSGSQLTSRLQSLL
;
A
#
# COMPACT_ATOMS: atom_id res chain seq x y z
N MET A 1 0.31 0.34 -6.50
CA MET A 1 -0.37 1.61 -6.15
C MET A 1 0.40 2.38 -5.08
N ILE A 2 0.11 3.66 -4.90
CA ILE A 2 0.64 4.50 -3.83
C ILE A 2 -0.42 4.74 -2.75
N THR A 3 -0.11 4.36 -1.51
CA THR A 3 -0.92 4.59 -0.30
C THR A 3 -0.16 5.50 0.68
N SER A 4 0.18 6.71 0.23
CA SER A 4 0.95 7.69 0.99
C SER A 4 0.11 8.93 1.30
N THR A 5 0.41 9.64 2.39
CA THR A 5 -0.22 10.94 2.66
C THR A 5 0.11 11.98 1.59
N TRP A 6 1.19 11.79 0.81
CA TRP A 6 1.53 12.68 -0.30
C TRP A 6 0.44 12.74 -1.38
N ARG A 7 -0.33 11.67 -1.58
CA ARG A 7 -1.43 11.64 -2.56
C ARG A 7 -2.61 12.54 -2.18
N LEU A 8 -2.63 13.07 -0.96
CA LEU A 8 -3.65 14.01 -0.50
C LEU A 8 -3.39 15.43 -1.02
N GLU A 9 -2.14 15.74 -1.36
CA GLU A 9 -1.71 17.09 -1.72
C GLU A 9 -1.06 17.16 -3.11
N GLN A 10 -0.69 16.02 -3.69
CA GLN A 10 0.01 15.94 -4.98
C GLN A 10 -0.79 15.11 -5.97
N SER A 11 -0.75 15.53 -7.24
CA SER A 11 -1.34 14.77 -8.34
C SER A 11 -0.64 13.41 -8.51
N TYR A 12 -1.33 12.48 -9.16
CA TYR A 12 -0.74 11.17 -9.47
C TYR A 12 0.52 11.33 -10.33
N GLU A 13 0.46 12.22 -11.32
CA GLU A 13 1.54 12.53 -12.25
C GLU A 13 2.77 13.08 -11.52
N ASP A 14 2.58 13.98 -10.55
CA ASP A 14 3.68 14.54 -9.74
C ASP A 14 4.32 13.47 -8.84
N LEU A 15 3.53 12.53 -8.33
CA LEU A 15 4.05 11.43 -7.53
C LEU A 15 4.91 10.48 -8.36
N LEU A 16 4.50 10.18 -9.61
CA LEU A 16 5.28 9.32 -10.51
C LEU A 16 6.67 9.89 -10.80
N GLN A 17 6.80 11.22 -10.90
CA GLN A 17 8.08 11.89 -11.13
C GLN A 17 9.11 11.68 -10.00
N ARG A 18 8.67 11.22 -8.82
CA ARG A 18 9.55 10.91 -7.68
C ARG A 18 10.22 9.54 -7.80
N PHE A 19 9.80 8.72 -8.75
CA PHE A 19 10.32 7.39 -8.98
C PHE A 19 11.17 7.35 -10.25
N SER A 20 12.13 6.43 -10.30
CA SER A 20 12.83 6.11 -11.54
C SER A 20 11.83 5.56 -12.57
N ALA A 21 12.14 5.72 -13.86
CA ALA A 21 11.20 5.43 -14.94
C ALA A 21 10.68 3.97 -14.94
N ASP A 22 11.54 3.03 -14.57
CA ASP A 22 11.22 1.62 -14.42
C ASP A 22 10.22 1.37 -13.29
N ILE A 23 10.40 2.01 -12.14
CA ILE A 23 9.46 1.91 -11.01
C ILE A 23 8.16 2.65 -11.31
N ALA A 24 8.23 3.85 -11.86
CA ALA A 24 7.06 4.65 -12.21
C ALA A 24 6.13 3.89 -13.18
N ALA A 25 6.71 3.18 -14.16
CA ALA A 25 5.95 2.37 -15.11
C ALA A 25 5.24 1.16 -14.47
N MET A 26 5.67 0.71 -13.29
CA MET A 26 5.01 -0.37 -12.54
C MET A 26 3.91 0.12 -11.59
N ILE A 27 3.75 1.43 -11.41
CA ILE A 27 2.72 1.99 -10.52
C ILE A 27 1.40 2.07 -11.28
N GLU A 28 0.39 1.35 -10.78
CA GLU A 28 -0.95 1.30 -11.39
C GLU A 28 -1.95 2.31 -10.80
N GLY A 29 -1.48 3.36 -10.12
CA GLY A 29 -2.34 4.41 -9.56
C GLY A 29 -2.16 4.68 -8.07
N ILE A 30 -3.13 5.39 -7.49
CA ILE A 30 -3.22 5.76 -6.07
C ILE A 30 -4.44 5.12 -5.41
N THR A 31 -4.37 4.88 -4.11
CA THR A 31 -5.55 4.43 -3.36
C THR A 31 -6.57 5.56 -3.14
N PRO A 32 -7.87 5.24 -3.00
CA PRO A 32 -8.86 6.22 -2.56
C PRO A 32 -8.54 6.76 -1.16
N ILE A 33 -9.10 7.91 -0.80
CA ILE A 33 -8.98 8.49 0.54
C ILE A 33 -9.98 7.80 1.47
N TYR A 34 -9.52 7.36 2.65
CA TYR A 34 -10.36 6.67 3.63
C TYR A 34 -11.67 7.40 3.95
N CYS A 35 -11.61 8.72 4.14
CA CYS A 35 -12.78 9.55 4.46
C CYS A 35 -13.84 9.58 3.35
N ASP A 36 -13.46 9.26 2.11
CA ASP A 36 -14.37 9.26 0.95
C ASP A 36 -14.96 7.86 0.69
N LEU A 37 -14.58 6.85 1.47
CA LEU A 37 -15.07 5.49 1.31
C LEU A 37 -16.52 5.37 1.82
N ALA A 38 -17.43 5.05 0.90
CA ALA A 38 -18.86 4.92 1.23
C ALA A 38 -19.18 3.71 2.12
N ASN A 39 -18.43 2.60 1.99
CA ASN A 39 -18.69 1.35 2.69
C ASN A 39 -17.38 0.74 3.22
N VAL A 40 -17.00 1.09 4.44
CA VAL A 40 -15.87 0.46 5.14
C VAL A 40 -16.39 -0.68 6.00
N PRO A 41 -15.92 -1.94 5.81
CA PRO A 41 -16.29 -3.04 6.69
C PRO A 41 -15.97 -2.72 8.15
N ASN A 42 -16.86 -3.09 9.09
CA ASN A 42 -16.67 -2.84 10.52
C ASN A 42 -15.31 -3.36 11.04
N THR A 43 -14.77 -4.42 10.45
CA THR A 43 -13.46 -4.98 10.81
C THR A 43 -12.27 -4.10 10.42
N LEU A 44 -12.46 -3.13 9.53
CA LEU A 44 -11.43 -2.22 9.02
C LEU A 44 -11.57 -0.79 9.55
N VAL A 45 -12.58 -0.52 10.38
CA VAL A 45 -12.74 0.77 11.04
C VAL A 45 -11.56 1.01 11.99
N GLY A 46 -10.85 2.13 11.80
CA GLY A 46 -9.62 2.47 12.53
C GLY A 46 -8.35 1.83 11.97
N TYR A 47 -8.43 1.19 10.79
CA TYR A 47 -7.29 0.64 10.05
C TYR A 47 -7.27 1.23 8.64
N GLU A 48 -7.02 2.54 8.56
CA GLU A 48 -7.35 3.35 7.40
C GLU A 48 -6.61 2.90 6.14
N ARG A 49 -5.29 2.66 6.21
CA ARG A 49 -4.51 2.25 5.03
C ARG A 49 -4.89 0.85 4.54
N GLU A 50 -5.22 -0.06 5.44
CA GLU A 50 -5.72 -1.38 5.03
C GLU A 50 -7.07 -1.26 4.30
N ALA A 51 -7.98 -0.41 4.80
CA ALA A 51 -9.25 -0.14 4.14
C ALA A 51 -9.08 0.50 2.75
N GLU A 52 -8.17 1.45 2.61
CA GLU A 52 -7.84 2.09 1.32
C GLU A 52 -7.28 1.08 0.30
N CYS A 53 -6.38 0.19 0.72
CA CYS A 53 -5.87 -0.88 -0.14
C CYS A 53 -6.97 -1.84 -0.59
N HIS A 54 -7.84 -2.26 0.33
CA HIS A 54 -8.99 -3.09 -0.02
C HIS A 54 -9.93 -2.36 -0.99
N ALA A 55 -10.28 -1.10 -0.73
CA ALA A 55 -11.14 -0.33 -1.62
C ALA A 55 -10.57 -0.23 -3.04
N TRP A 56 -9.25 -0.03 -3.18
CA TRP A 56 -8.59 -0.04 -4.49
C TRP A 56 -8.69 -1.41 -5.17
N LEU A 57 -8.41 -2.51 -4.47
CA LEU A 57 -8.50 -3.86 -5.03
C LEU A 57 -9.92 -4.18 -5.51
N TRP A 58 -10.93 -3.80 -4.75
CA TRP A 58 -12.33 -3.98 -5.12
C TRP A 58 -12.71 -3.16 -6.35
N ALA A 59 -12.33 -1.88 -6.39
CA ALA A 59 -12.60 -1.00 -7.53
C ALA A 59 -11.96 -1.50 -8.84
N ASN A 60 -10.84 -2.22 -8.75
CA ASN A 60 -10.12 -2.78 -9.89
C ASN A 60 -10.47 -4.25 -10.19
N ASN A 61 -11.51 -4.82 -9.55
CA ASN A 61 -11.93 -6.21 -9.73
C ASN A 61 -10.83 -7.25 -9.39
N LEU A 62 -9.99 -6.94 -8.40
CA LEU A 62 -8.90 -7.77 -7.88
C LEU A 62 -9.06 -8.14 -6.38
N PRO A 63 -10.27 -8.34 -5.82
CA PRO A 63 -10.43 -8.52 -4.37
C PRO A 63 -9.81 -9.83 -3.85
N HIS A 64 -9.50 -10.78 -4.74
CA HIS A 64 -8.95 -12.09 -4.44
C HIS A 64 -7.42 -12.14 -4.55
N CYS A 65 -6.80 -11.08 -5.08
CA CYS A 65 -5.36 -11.07 -5.29
C CYS A 65 -4.61 -10.93 -3.95
N ASN A 66 -3.57 -11.73 -3.80
CA ASN A 66 -2.59 -11.52 -2.74
C ASN A 66 -1.87 -10.19 -2.99
N TRP A 67 -1.64 -9.43 -1.92
CA TRP A 67 -1.00 -8.12 -2.00
C TRP A 67 -0.11 -7.88 -0.77
N VAL A 68 0.85 -6.97 -0.93
CA VAL A 68 1.74 -6.53 0.14
C VAL A 68 1.83 -5.02 0.14
N ALA A 69 1.57 -4.38 1.29
CA ALA A 69 1.95 -3.00 1.56
C ALA A 69 3.34 -2.96 2.18
N VAL A 70 4.19 -2.08 1.65
CA VAL A 70 5.47 -1.71 2.26
C VAL A 70 5.26 -0.40 2.99
N ASP A 71 5.27 -0.43 4.32
CA ASP A 71 4.79 0.71 5.12
C ASP A 71 5.51 0.75 6.48
N ASP A 72 5.66 1.93 7.07
CA ASP A 72 6.26 2.17 8.38
C ASP A 72 5.26 2.38 9.53
N ARG A 73 3.97 2.50 9.23
CA ARG A 73 2.90 2.79 10.21
C ARG A 73 2.03 1.58 10.47
N SER A 74 2.49 0.70 11.34
CA SER A 74 1.78 -0.54 11.68
C SER A 74 0.36 -0.35 12.21
N TRP A 75 0.08 0.76 12.90
CA TRP A 75 -1.23 1.06 13.51
C TRP A 75 -2.33 1.42 12.50
N LEU A 76 -2.00 1.61 11.22
CA LEU A 76 -2.98 1.85 10.15
C LEU A 76 -3.48 0.53 9.50
N TYR A 77 -3.07 -0.60 10.07
CA TYR A 77 -3.41 -1.96 9.65
C TYR A 77 -3.87 -2.77 10.86
N ARG A 78 -4.67 -3.81 10.63
CA ARG A 78 -5.10 -4.72 11.70
C ARG A 78 -3.90 -5.39 12.37
N PRO A 79 -4.02 -5.76 13.67
CA PRO A 79 -3.05 -6.61 14.32
C PRO A 79 -2.76 -7.87 13.49
N PHE A 80 -1.48 -8.18 13.29
CA PHE A 80 -1.02 -9.32 12.51
C PHE A 80 -1.48 -9.33 11.05
N CYS A 81 -1.71 -8.15 10.44
CA CYS A 81 -2.04 -8.03 9.03
C CYS A 81 -0.96 -8.68 8.14
N LYS A 82 -1.31 -9.79 7.50
CA LYS A 82 -0.38 -10.59 6.67
C LYS A 82 0.10 -9.87 5.42
N SER A 83 -0.67 -8.88 4.97
CA SER A 83 -0.35 -8.06 3.81
C SER A 83 0.58 -6.90 4.17
N LEU A 84 0.86 -6.63 5.44
CA LEU A 84 1.80 -5.60 5.84
C LEU A 84 3.24 -6.15 5.90
N PHE A 85 4.11 -5.58 5.08
CA PHE A 85 5.56 -5.66 5.21
C PHE A 85 6.05 -4.39 5.91
N LEU A 86 6.24 -4.48 7.22
CA LEU A 86 6.63 -3.35 8.05
C LEU A 86 8.10 -2.96 7.82
N VAL A 87 8.34 -1.70 7.50
CA VAL A 87 9.68 -1.10 7.38
C VAL A 87 9.90 -0.04 8.46
N SER A 88 11.16 0.36 8.65
CA SER A 88 11.51 1.46 9.56
C SER A 88 11.18 2.80 8.92
N GLY A 89 10.40 3.65 9.59
CA GLY A 89 10.15 5.02 9.11
C GLY A 89 11.41 5.89 9.04
N ARG A 90 12.51 5.50 9.71
CA ARG A 90 13.78 6.22 9.68
C ARG A 90 14.64 5.88 8.45
N THR A 91 14.61 4.63 8.02
CA THR A 91 15.52 4.12 6.98
C THR A 91 14.79 3.61 5.74
N GLY A 92 13.46 3.47 5.80
CA GLY A 92 12.64 2.90 4.74
C GLY A 92 13.01 1.46 4.39
N LEU A 93 12.77 1.11 3.13
CA LEU A 93 13.23 -0.13 2.52
C LEU A 93 14.74 -0.05 2.27
N THR A 94 15.47 -1.04 2.78
CA THR A 94 16.93 -1.17 2.65
C THR A 94 17.27 -2.39 1.78
N PRO A 95 18.51 -2.57 1.30
CA PRO A 95 18.86 -3.78 0.55
C PRO A 95 18.57 -5.09 1.31
N THR A 96 18.80 -5.08 2.64
CA THR A 96 18.52 -6.24 3.50
C THR A 96 17.02 -6.52 3.58
N SER A 97 16.19 -5.51 3.88
CA SER A 97 14.73 -5.71 3.92
C SER A 97 14.11 -5.90 2.53
N GLY A 98 14.74 -5.39 1.48
CA GLY A 98 14.39 -5.67 0.09
C GLY A 98 14.54 -7.15 -0.25
N SER A 99 15.62 -7.79 0.20
CA SER A 99 15.80 -9.24 0.03
C SER A 99 14.70 -10.04 0.73
N GLN A 100 14.28 -9.61 1.92
CA GLN A 100 13.17 -10.24 2.66
C GLN A 100 11.82 -10.02 1.95
N LEU A 101 11.60 -8.81 1.41
CA LEU A 101 10.41 -8.50 0.62
C LEU A 101 10.33 -9.38 -0.63
N THR A 102 11.45 -9.57 -1.35
CA THR A 102 11.50 -10.48 -2.51
C THR A 102 11.11 -11.90 -2.13
N SER A 103 11.67 -12.47 -1.06
CA SER A 103 11.28 -13.79 -0.57
C SER A 103 9.80 -13.85 -0.18
N ARG A 104 9.28 -12.77 0.41
CA ARG A 104 7.86 -12.67 0.76
C ARG A 104 6.98 -12.68 -0.50
N LEU A 105 7.31 -11.90 -1.52
CA LEU A 105 6.56 -11.85 -2.77
C LEU A 105 6.57 -13.19 -3.51
N GLN A 106 7.71 -13.89 -3.54
CA GLN A 106 7.80 -15.23 -4.12
C GLN A 106 6.89 -16.25 -3.44
N SER A 107 6.63 -16.10 -2.14
CA SER A 107 5.71 -16.98 -1.40
C SER A 107 4.22 -16.72 -1.65
N LEU A 108 3.88 -15.66 -2.40
CA LEU A 108 2.49 -15.29 -2.72
C LEU A 108 2.03 -15.77 -4.09
N LEU A 109 2.97 -16.25 -4.92
CA LEU A 109 2.76 -16.88 -6.22
C LEU A 109 2.41 -18.36 -6.04
#